data_AF-A0A7V3Y3X8-F1
#
_entry.id   AF-A0A7V3Y3X8-F1
#
_cell.length_a   1.000
_cell.length_b   1.000
_cell.length_c   1.000
_cell.angle_alpha   90.00
_cell.angle_beta   90.00
_cell.angle_gamma   90.00
#
_symmetry.space_group_name_H-M   'P 1'
#
loop_
_entity.id
_entity.type
_entity.pdbx_description
1 polymer ?
#
loop_
_entity_poly.entity_id
_entity_poly.type
_entity_poly.pdbx_seq_one_letter_code
_entity_poly.pdbx_strand_id
1 'polypeptide(L)'
;QNLMFSPNDCAMIAEDIFYVTNDHGNKSSLGKTLEEYLQLANSYVLFYDGKNFEIKAEGIKFANGVTLSPDRSKLFVASPVGKCIKAYKIEKGYNLTFLYDIQCDTGVDNITFDRQGALWAGCHPKLLTFVKHSKNEQAIAPSEIIKITFADGGYKKETELLDDGKLIQSSTVAVRYNSSLLIGSVFDNHILDCFSK
;
A
#
# COMPACT_ATOMS: atom_id res chain seq x y z
N GLN A 1 22.01 -10.63 10.49
CA GLN A 1 21.13 -9.56 11.01
C GLN A 1 19.70 -9.95 10.70
N ASN A 2 18.75 -9.74 11.60
CA ASN A 2 17.33 -9.90 11.25
C ASN A 2 16.89 -8.67 10.41
N LEU A 3 16.77 -8.86 9.09
CA LEU A 3 16.40 -7.82 8.14
C LEU A 3 14.90 -7.51 8.16
N MET A 4 14.05 -8.47 8.53
CA MET A 4 12.60 -8.27 8.62
C MET A 4 12.20 -8.15 10.08
N PHE A 5 11.88 -6.93 10.52
CA PHE A 5 11.49 -6.66 11.91
C PHE A 5 10.21 -5.83 12.05
N SER A 6 9.70 -5.29 10.95
CA SER A 6 8.46 -4.53 10.89
C SER A 6 7.75 -4.82 9.56
N PRO A 7 7.41 -6.10 9.28
CA PRO A 7 6.72 -6.45 8.05
C PRO A 7 5.32 -5.82 8.01
N ASN A 8 4.86 -5.44 6.82
CA ASN A 8 3.55 -4.81 6.65
C ASN A 8 2.66 -5.62 5.69
N ASP A 9 3.09 -5.83 4.45
CA ASP A 9 2.35 -6.60 3.43
C ASP A 9 3.31 -7.42 2.54
N CYS A 10 2.80 -8.42 1.82
CA CYS A 10 3.60 -9.26 0.93
C CYS A 10 2.95 -9.55 -0.43
N ALA A 11 3.80 -9.69 -1.45
CA ALA A 11 3.41 -10.04 -2.81
C ALA A 11 4.04 -11.38 -3.23
N MET A 12 3.19 -12.40 -3.33
CA MET A 12 3.60 -13.78 -3.59
C MET A 12 3.97 -14.03 -5.06
N ILE A 13 5.18 -14.52 -5.29
CA ILE A 13 5.63 -15.03 -6.60
C ILE A 13 5.35 -16.54 -6.69
N ALA A 14 5.72 -17.29 -5.66
CA ALA A 14 5.45 -18.71 -5.44
C ALA A 14 5.33 -18.98 -3.92
N GLU A 15 5.05 -20.22 -3.52
CA GLU A 15 4.78 -20.61 -2.11
C GLU A 15 5.78 -20.01 -1.11
N ASP A 16 7.09 -20.14 -1.37
CA ASP A 16 8.16 -19.63 -0.50
C ASP A 16 8.98 -18.51 -1.15
N ILE A 17 8.44 -17.86 -2.18
CA ILE A 17 9.15 -16.81 -2.92
C ILE A 17 8.26 -15.58 -3.02
N PHE A 18 8.64 -14.49 -2.35
CA PHE A 18 7.81 -13.29 -2.27
C PHE A 18 8.61 -12.02 -2.03
N TYR A 19 8.02 -10.89 -2.36
CA TYR A 19 8.44 -9.59 -1.85
C TYR A 19 7.64 -9.26 -0.60
N VAL A 20 8.27 -8.59 0.37
CA VAL A 20 7.61 -8.12 1.60
C VAL A 20 8.08 -6.71 1.91
N THR A 21 7.16 -5.85 2.30
CA THR A 21 7.48 -4.50 2.77
C THR A 21 7.83 -4.53 4.24
N ASN A 22 8.89 -3.80 4.60
CA ASN A 22 9.26 -3.56 5.99
C ASN A 22 9.07 -2.06 6.25
N ASP A 23 8.01 -1.70 6.96
CA ASP A 23 7.45 -0.33 6.98
C ASP A 23 8.30 0.72 7.70
N HIS A 24 9.32 0.30 8.45
CA HIS A 24 10.22 1.20 9.19
C HIS A 24 11.68 0.76 9.14
N GLY A 25 12.60 1.72 9.20
CA GLY A 25 14.03 1.46 9.40
C GLY A 25 14.42 1.35 10.89
N ASN A 26 13.58 1.86 11.79
CA ASN A 26 13.83 1.84 13.23
C ASN A 26 13.01 0.78 13.97
N LYS A 27 13.63 0.14 14.98
CA LYS A 27 12.97 -0.88 15.82
C LYS A 27 12.21 -0.30 17.00
N SER A 28 12.58 0.88 17.49
CA SER A 28 11.95 1.51 18.64
C SER A 28 10.69 2.28 18.24
N SER A 29 9.65 2.27 19.07
CA SER A 29 8.40 2.99 18.79
C SER A 29 8.61 4.49 18.61
N LEU A 30 9.51 5.10 19.39
CA LEU A 30 9.88 6.51 19.23
C LEU A 30 10.57 6.76 17.88
N GLY A 31 11.51 5.89 17.49
CA GLY A 31 12.19 6.00 16.21
C GLY A 31 11.22 5.87 15.02
N LYS A 32 10.28 4.92 15.07
CA LYS A 32 9.21 4.78 14.07
C LYS A 32 8.37 6.07 13.95
N THR A 33 7.95 6.60 15.10
CA THR A 33 7.19 7.88 15.16
C THR A 33 7.97 9.04 14.55
N LEU A 34 9.29 9.11 14.80
CA LEU A 34 10.15 10.15 14.21
C LEU A 34 10.32 9.96 12.70
N GLU A 35 10.44 8.73 12.21
CA GLU A 35 10.47 8.44 10.78
C GLU A 35 9.20 8.95 10.07
N GLU A 36 8.03 8.67 10.63
CA GLU A 36 6.75 9.15 10.11
C GLU A 36 6.65 10.69 10.13
N TYR A 37 6.93 11.31 11.28
CA TYR A 37 6.74 12.75 11.48
C TYR A 37 7.73 13.60 10.68
N LEU A 38 9.00 13.16 10.61
CA LEU A 38 10.05 13.82 9.83
C LEU A 38 10.05 13.37 8.36
N GLN A 39 9.12 12.48 7.97
CA GLN A 39 9.01 11.91 6.63
C GLN A 39 10.30 11.26 6.12
N LEU A 40 11.02 10.57 7.00
CA LEU A 40 12.27 9.88 6.66
C LEU A 40 11.97 8.65 5.79
N ALA A 41 12.79 8.44 4.78
CA ALA A 41 12.61 7.38 3.79
C ALA A 41 13.39 6.11 4.16
N ASN A 42 13.25 5.66 5.42
CA ASN A 42 14.07 4.59 5.97
C ASN A 42 13.49 3.18 5.76
N SER A 43 12.27 3.08 5.25
CA SER A 43 11.59 1.80 4.99
C SER A 43 12.02 1.21 3.64
N TYR A 44 11.80 -0.09 3.47
CA TYR A 44 12.36 -0.85 2.35
C TYR A 44 11.53 -2.07 1.99
N VAL A 45 11.80 -2.64 0.82
CA VAL A 45 11.27 -3.92 0.33
C VAL A 45 12.34 -4.98 0.45
N LEU A 46 11.97 -6.11 1.04
CA LEU A 46 12.76 -7.33 1.04
C LEU A 46 12.22 -8.31 -0.01
N PHE A 47 13.10 -9.16 -0.51
CA PHE A 47 12.77 -10.36 -1.25
C PHE A 47 13.18 -11.58 -0.43
N TYR A 48 12.29 -12.57 -0.35
CA TYR A 48 12.56 -13.88 0.24
C TYR A 48 12.66 -14.92 -0.87
N ASP A 49 13.76 -15.67 -0.89
CA ASP A 49 14.05 -16.71 -1.89
C ASP A 49 13.72 -18.15 -1.43
N GLY A 50 13.01 -18.27 -0.31
CA GLY A 50 12.75 -19.55 0.37
C GLY A 50 13.78 -19.91 1.43
N LYS A 51 14.85 -19.12 1.58
CA LYS A 51 15.90 -19.36 2.57
C LYS A 51 16.33 -18.08 3.28
N ASN A 52 16.59 -17.01 2.53
CA ASN A 52 17.15 -15.77 3.03
C ASN A 52 16.34 -14.57 2.56
N PHE A 53 16.39 -13.51 3.37
CA PHE A 53 15.90 -12.19 2.99
C PHE A 53 17.02 -11.36 2.39
N GLU A 54 16.71 -10.58 1.36
CA GLU A 54 17.60 -9.58 0.76
C GLU A 54 16.84 -8.28 0.51
N ILE A 55 17.45 -7.13 0.80
CA ILE A 55 16.85 -5.83 0.49
C ILE A 55 16.91 -5.61 -1.03
N LYS A 56 15.76 -5.34 -1.65
CA LYS A 56 15.65 -5.09 -3.10
C LYS A 56 15.26 -3.67 -3.46
N ALA A 57 14.67 -2.91 -2.53
CA ALA A 57 14.43 -1.48 -2.71
C ALA A 57 14.48 -0.76 -1.36
N GLU A 58 15.10 0.41 -1.32
CA GLU A 58 15.22 1.27 -0.13
C GLU A 58 14.68 2.67 -0.46
N GLY A 59 14.70 3.58 0.52
CA GLY A 59 14.31 4.97 0.26
C GLY A 59 12.79 5.15 0.17
N ILE A 60 12.02 4.32 0.85
CA ILE A 60 10.55 4.39 0.83
C ILE A 60 10.09 5.11 2.10
N LYS A 61 9.12 6.02 1.98
CA LYS A 61 8.48 6.68 3.13
C LYS A 61 7.30 5.82 3.58
N PHE A 62 7.53 4.97 4.58
CA PHE A 62 6.59 3.99 5.09
C PHE A 62 6.16 2.97 4.01
N ALA A 63 6.91 1.90 3.79
CA ALA A 63 6.57 0.86 2.82
C ALA A 63 5.38 0.05 3.34
N ASN A 64 4.22 0.15 2.68
CA ASN A 64 2.96 -0.46 3.14
C ASN A 64 2.50 -1.55 2.15
N GLY A 65 1.35 -1.39 1.50
CA GLY A 65 0.82 -2.35 0.54
C GLY A 65 1.77 -2.65 -0.60
N VAL A 66 1.83 -3.91 -1.01
CA VAL A 66 2.70 -4.34 -2.11
C VAL A 66 1.99 -5.35 -3.00
N THR A 67 2.09 -5.16 -4.32
CA THR A 67 1.45 -6.07 -5.27
C THR A 67 2.22 -6.19 -6.58
N LEU A 68 2.01 -7.30 -7.28
CA LEU A 68 2.56 -7.54 -8.61
C LEU A 68 1.59 -7.03 -9.68
N SER A 69 2.12 -6.52 -10.79
CA SER A 69 1.30 -6.34 -12.00
C SER A 69 0.68 -7.67 -12.45
N PRO A 70 -0.43 -7.66 -13.21
CA PRO A 70 -1.07 -8.89 -13.69
C PRO A 70 -0.13 -9.82 -14.49
N ASP A 71 0.78 -9.24 -15.26
CA ASP A 71 1.82 -9.96 -16.03
C ASP A 71 3.06 -10.32 -15.18
N ARG A 72 3.06 -9.94 -13.90
CA ARG A 72 4.14 -10.13 -12.92
C ARG A 72 5.49 -9.52 -13.32
N SER A 73 5.50 -8.56 -14.26
CA SER A 73 6.72 -7.89 -14.71
C SER A 73 7.13 -6.68 -13.85
N LYS A 74 6.23 -6.18 -13.02
CA LYS A 74 6.43 -5.02 -12.14
C LYS A 74 5.95 -5.29 -10.73
N LEU A 75 6.59 -4.62 -9.78
CA LEU A 75 6.18 -4.54 -8.38
C LEU A 75 5.70 -3.11 -8.10
N PHE A 76 4.56 -2.99 -7.43
CA PHE A 76 4.03 -1.71 -6.94
C PHE A 76 4.06 -1.71 -5.42
N VAL A 77 4.48 -0.60 -4.84
CA VAL A 77 4.63 -0.45 -3.38
C VAL A 77 4.01 0.87 -2.96
N ALA A 78 3.06 0.82 -2.04
CA ALA A 78 2.47 2.01 -1.45
C ALA A 78 3.46 2.71 -0.51
N SER A 79 3.48 4.04 -0.58
CA SER A 79 4.24 4.93 0.30
C SER A 79 3.26 5.97 0.88
N PRO A 80 2.49 5.64 1.94
CA PRO A 80 1.45 6.51 2.48
C PRO A 80 1.99 7.88 2.90
N VAL A 81 3.13 7.92 3.60
CA VAL A 81 3.78 9.19 4.01
C VAL A 81 4.32 9.94 2.80
N GLY A 82 4.76 9.23 1.75
CA GLY A 82 5.16 9.80 0.47
C GLY A 82 4.00 10.23 -0.42
N LYS A 83 2.75 9.85 -0.07
CA LYS A 83 1.52 10.06 -0.84
C LYS A 83 1.59 9.57 -2.29
N CYS A 84 2.31 8.49 -2.51
CA CYS A 84 2.52 7.91 -3.84
C CYS A 84 2.56 6.39 -3.80
N ILE A 85 2.47 5.78 -4.99
CA ILE A 85 2.78 4.38 -5.20
C ILE A 85 4.04 4.32 -6.05
N LYS A 86 5.04 3.57 -5.60
CA LYS A 86 6.31 3.37 -6.30
C LYS A 86 6.18 2.19 -7.24
N ALA A 87 6.52 2.38 -8.51
CA ALA A 87 6.57 1.31 -9.51
C ALA A 87 8.02 0.87 -9.74
N TYR A 88 8.25 -0.44 -9.69
CA TYR A 88 9.54 -1.06 -9.96
C TYR A 88 9.40 -2.10 -11.08
N LYS A 89 10.37 -2.18 -11.96
CA LYS A 89 10.54 -3.30 -12.88
C LYS A 89 11.20 -4.45 -12.13
N ILE A 90 10.65 -5.65 -12.31
CA ILE A 90 11.25 -6.89 -11.82
C ILE A 90 12.22 -7.38 -12.90
N GLU A 91 13.51 -7.32 -12.59
CA GLU A 91 14.57 -7.81 -13.45
C GLU A 91 14.76 -9.33 -13.27
N LYS A 92 15.55 -9.92 -14.19
CA LYS A 92 15.99 -11.31 -14.03
C LYS A 92 16.68 -11.50 -12.68
N GLY A 93 16.32 -12.56 -11.96
CA GLY A 93 16.82 -12.82 -10.60
C GLY A 93 16.11 -12.01 -9.52
N TYR A 94 14.93 -11.47 -9.79
CA TYR A 94 14.05 -10.80 -8.82
C TYR A 94 14.61 -9.51 -8.23
N ASN A 95 15.59 -8.89 -8.90
CA ASN A 95 16.05 -7.54 -8.56
C ASN A 95 15.00 -6.50 -8.98
N LEU A 96 14.97 -5.38 -8.27
CA LEU A 96 14.04 -4.29 -8.56
C LEU A 96 14.80 -3.09 -9.14
N THR A 97 14.30 -2.57 -10.24
CA THR A 97 14.75 -1.29 -10.81
C THR A 97 13.61 -0.29 -10.69
N PHE A 98 13.84 0.82 -10.00
CA PHE A 98 12.83 1.87 -9.88
C PHE A 98 12.46 2.43 -11.26
N LEU A 99 11.17 2.63 -11.50
CA LEU A 99 10.65 3.20 -12.75
C LEU A 99 10.16 4.63 -12.53
N TYR A 100 9.12 4.79 -11.71
CA TYR A 100 8.47 6.08 -11.47
C TYR A 100 7.56 6.01 -10.23
N ASP A 101 7.18 7.19 -9.75
CA ASP A 101 6.15 7.35 -8.72
C ASP A 101 4.80 7.68 -9.37
N ILE A 102 3.73 7.04 -8.89
CA ILE A 102 2.34 7.40 -9.17
C ILE A 102 1.88 8.33 -8.04
N GLN A 103 1.69 9.61 -8.35
CA GLN A 103 1.28 10.61 -7.35
C GLN A 103 -0.19 10.42 -7.01
N CYS A 104 -0.48 10.25 -5.72
CA CYS A 104 -1.82 9.93 -5.23
C CYS A 104 -2.44 11.07 -4.41
N ASP A 105 -1.62 11.95 -3.81
CA ASP A 105 -2.01 13.07 -2.94
C ASP A 105 -2.72 12.66 -1.64
N THR A 106 -2.78 11.37 -1.36
CA THR A 106 -3.44 10.73 -0.23
C THR A 106 -2.54 9.67 0.39
N GLY A 107 -2.80 9.27 1.63
CA GLY A 107 -2.05 8.21 2.32
C GLY A 107 -2.44 6.84 1.80
N VAL A 108 -1.81 6.37 0.72
CA VAL A 108 -2.09 5.06 0.12
C VAL A 108 -1.70 3.92 1.07
N ASP A 109 -2.64 3.03 1.38
CA ASP A 109 -2.45 1.88 2.27
C ASP A 109 -2.25 0.59 1.42
N ASN A 110 -3.15 -0.39 1.48
CA ASN A 110 -3.04 -1.59 0.64
C ASN A 110 -3.50 -1.35 -0.79
N ILE A 111 -2.81 -2.00 -1.73
CA ILE A 111 -3.02 -1.87 -3.17
C ILE A 111 -3.21 -3.24 -3.83
N THR A 112 -4.14 -3.34 -4.78
CA THR A 112 -4.43 -4.60 -5.47
C THR A 112 -4.86 -4.39 -6.91
N PHE A 113 -4.42 -5.26 -7.81
CA PHE A 113 -4.88 -5.24 -9.20
C PHE A 113 -6.19 -6.00 -9.35
N ASP A 114 -7.11 -5.43 -10.12
CA ASP A 114 -8.27 -6.17 -10.62
C ASP A 114 -7.92 -7.00 -11.87
N ARG A 115 -8.90 -7.78 -12.33
CA ARG A 115 -8.74 -8.63 -13.53
C ARG A 115 -8.61 -7.84 -14.83
N GLN A 116 -8.98 -6.57 -14.83
CA GLN A 116 -8.88 -5.66 -15.97
C GLN A 116 -7.55 -4.90 -15.98
N GLY A 117 -6.72 -5.05 -14.95
CA GLY A 117 -5.43 -4.39 -14.82
C GLY A 117 -5.50 -2.98 -14.23
N ALA A 118 -6.63 -2.57 -13.65
CA ALA A 118 -6.67 -1.37 -12.82
C ALA A 118 -6.16 -1.68 -11.41
N LEU A 119 -5.39 -0.74 -10.85
CA LEU A 119 -4.89 -0.83 -9.48
C LEU A 119 -5.86 -0.08 -8.55
N TRP A 120 -6.34 -0.77 -7.53
CA TRP A 120 -7.26 -0.25 -6.52
C TRP A 120 -6.52 -0.06 -5.20
N ALA A 121 -6.83 1.00 -4.47
CA ALA A 121 -6.20 1.28 -3.18
C ALA A 121 -7.18 1.80 -2.15
N GLY A 122 -7.06 1.30 -0.91
CA GLY A 122 -7.59 1.99 0.27
C GLY A 122 -6.63 3.10 0.70
N CYS A 123 -7.18 4.24 1.08
CA CYS A 123 -6.39 5.45 1.33
C CYS A 123 -6.88 6.24 2.55
N HIS A 124 -5.93 6.98 3.13
CA HIS A 124 -6.09 7.88 4.27
C HIS A 124 -5.96 9.34 3.80
N PRO A 125 -7.06 10.04 3.45
CA PRO A 125 -6.99 11.40 2.93
C PRO A 125 -6.51 12.42 3.98
N LYS A 126 -6.58 12.06 5.28
CA LYS A 126 -6.05 12.84 6.40
C LYS A 126 -5.20 11.98 7.33
N LEU A 127 -3.92 11.78 6.98
CA LEU A 127 -2.96 10.96 7.75
C LEU A 127 -2.92 11.28 9.25
N LEU A 128 -2.93 12.55 9.66
CA LEU A 128 -2.93 12.91 11.09
C LEU A 128 -4.25 12.54 11.80
N THR A 129 -5.36 12.54 11.07
CA THR A 129 -6.65 12.05 11.61
C THR A 129 -6.61 10.52 11.73
N PHE A 130 -6.06 9.82 10.74
CA PHE A 130 -5.83 8.38 10.82
C PHE A 130 -4.97 8.00 12.03
N VAL A 131 -3.85 8.70 12.27
CA VAL A 131 -2.98 8.46 13.45
C VAL A 131 -3.71 8.68 14.78
N LYS A 132 -4.68 9.60 14.83
CA LYS A 132 -5.52 9.79 16.02
C LYS A 132 -6.51 8.64 16.17
N HIS A 133 -7.13 8.21 15.08
CA HIS A 133 -8.06 7.09 15.04
C HIS A 133 -7.39 5.77 15.43
N SER A 134 -6.17 5.51 14.95
CA SER A 134 -5.41 4.30 15.29
C SER A 134 -5.02 4.20 16.77
N LYS A 135 -5.06 5.32 17.50
CA LYS A 135 -4.83 5.39 18.95
C LYS A 135 -6.14 5.44 19.75
N ASN A 136 -7.25 5.70 19.09
CA ASN A 136 -8.58 5.83 19.68
C ASN A 136 -9.65 5.59 18.61
N GLU A 137 -10.23 4.39 18.61
CA GLU A 137 -11.26 3.97 17.65
C GLU A 137 -12.51 4.87 17.64
N GLN A 138 -12.75 5.64 18.72
CA GLN A 138 -13.86 6.61 18.77
C GLN A 138 -13.60 7.89 17.94
N ALA A 139 -12.36 8.16 17.55
CA ALA A 139 -12.02 9.35 16.78
C ALA A 139 -12.29 9.10 15.29
N ILE A 140 -13.37 9.66 14.75
CA ILE A 140 -13.78 9.44 13.36
C ILE A 140 -12.68 9.85 12.36
N ALA A 141 -12.37 8.97 11.42
CA ALA A 141 -11.43 9.21 10.34
C ALA A 141 -12.05 8.98 8.95
N PRO A 142 -11.81 9.89 7.99
CA PRO A 142 -12.32 9.76 6.63
C PRO A 142 -11.65 8.62 5.88
N SER A 143 -12.33 8.14 4.85
CA SER A 143 -11.89 7.06 3.96
C SER A 143 -11.86 7.53 2.51
N GLU A 144 -10.91 7.02 1.74
CA GLU A 144 -10.83 7.25 0.30
C GLU A 144 -10.47 5.94 -0.41
N ILE A 145 -11.18 5.66 -1.51
CA ILE A 145 -10.79 4.64 -2.47
C ILE A 145 -10.37 5.31 -3.76
N ILE A 146 -9.15 5.01 -4.21
CA ILE A 146 -8.67 5.44 -5.52
C ILE A 146 -8.51 4.25 -6.45
N LYS A 147 -8.73 4.50 -7.73
CA LYS A 147 -8.48 3.60 -8.85
C LYS A 147 -7.46 4.23 -9.78
N ILE A 148 -6.50 3.44 -10.21
CA ILE A 148 -5.47 3.83 -11.16
C ILE A 148 -5.58 2.93 -12.38
N THR A 149 -5.86 3.54 -13.52
CA THR A 149 -5.86 2.86 -14.83
C THR A 149 -4.64 3.26 -15.63
N PHE A 150 -3.94 2.29 -16.21
CA PHE A 150 -2.74 2.53 -17.01
C PHE A 150 -3.09 2.61 -18.50
N ALA A 151 -2.65 3.65 -19.19
CA ALA A 151 -2.86 3.85 -20.63
C ALA A 151 -1.73 4.66 -21.26
N ASP A 152 -1.30 4.29 -22.47
CA ASP A 152 -0.37 5.05 -23.33
C ASP A 152 0.89 5.59 -22.62
N GLY A 153 1.57 4.74 -21.85
CA GLY A 153 2.79 5.12 -21.13
C GLY A 153 2.56 6.01 -19.90
N GLY A 154 1.31 6.30 -19.54
CA GLY A 154 0.91 7.04 -18.36
C GLY A 154 -0.12 6.29 -17.51
N TYR A 155 -0.77 7.04 -16.63
CA TYR A 155 -1.84 6.56 -15.77
C TYR A 155 -2.90 7.65 -15.56
N LYS A 156 -4.12 7.23 -15.23
CA LYS A 156 -5.21 8.08 -14.76
C LYS A 156 -5.58 7.64 -13.36
N LYS A 157 -5.64 8.60 -12.43
CA LYS A 157 -6.12 8.43 -11.05
C LYS A 157 -7.56 8.91 -10.98
N GLU A 158 -8.43 8.12 -10.38
CA GLU A 158 -9.83 8.45 -10.11
C GLU A 158 -10.16 8.14 -8.65
N THR A 159 -10.88 9.04 -7.98
CA THR A 159 -11.44 8.76 -6.65
C THR A 159 -12.80 8.11 -6.85
N GLU A 160 -12.93 6.87 -6.42
CA GLU A 160 -14.15 6.06 -6.57
C GLU A 160 -15.07 6.20 -5.36
N LEU A 161 -14.49 6.45 -4.18
CA LEU A 161 -15.21 6.75 -2.96
C LEU A 161 -14.41 7.75 -2.12
N LEU A 162 -15.10 8.75 -1.59
CA LEU A 162 -14.58 9.66 -0.57
C LEU A 162 -15.67 9.81 0.50
N ASP A 163 -15.40 9.26 1.68
CA ASP A 163 -16.35 9.20 2.79
C ASP A 163 -15.80 9.93 4.01
N ASP A 164 -16.67 10.62 4.75
CA ASP A 164 -16.30 11.36 5.95
C ASP A 164 -16.16 10.46 7.20
N GLY A 165 -16.23 9.13 7.02
CA GLY A 165 -16.17 8.10 8.07
C GLY A 165 -17.54 7.58 8.50
N LYS A 166 -18.62 7.94 7.79
CA LYS A 166 -19.98 7.46 8.09
C LYS A 166 -20.27 6.09 7.50
N LEU A 167 -19.74 5.81 6.32
CA LEU A 167 -19.90 4.51 5.66
C LEU A 167 -18.83 3.54 6.12
N ILE A 168 -17.58 3.98 6.13
CA ILE A 168 -16.45 3.20 6.64
C ILE A 168 -15.33 4.15 7.07
N GLN A 169 -14.68 3.87 8.18
CA GLN A 169 -13.59 4.67 8.74
C GLN A 169 -12.23 4.09 8.38
N SER A 170 -11.29 4.95 7.99
CA SER A 170 -9.90 4.58 7.69
C SER A 170 -9.75 3.37 6.76
N SER A 171 -10.41 3.41 5.61
CA SER A 171 -10.32 2.33 4.61
C SER A 171 -8.88 1.99 4.27
N THR A 172 -8.52 0.72 4.34
CA THR A 172 -7.14 0.26 4.11
C THR A 172 -6.98 -0.56 2.85
N VAL A 173 -8.05 -1.17 2.35
CA VAL A 173 -8.02 -2.04 1.19
C VAL A 173 -9.30 -1.92 0.39
N ALA A 174 -9.19 -2.00 -0.93
CA ALA A 174 -10.32 -2.09 -1.83
C ALA A 174 -10.06 -3.17 -2.89
N VAL A 175 -10.97 -4.13 -3.01
CA VAL A 175 -10.85 -5.26 -3.95
C VAL A 175 -12.05 -5.23 -4.90
N ARG A 176 -11.79 -5.14 -6.20
CA ARG A 176 -12.83 -5.28 -7.23
C ARG A 176 -13.05 -6.74 -7.57
N TYR A 177 -14.29 -7.22 -7.39
CA TYR A 177 -14.71 -8.55 -7.78
C TYR A 177 -16.05 -8.50 -8.52
N ASN A 178 -16.02 -8.73 -9.83
CA ASN A 178 -17.17 -8.55 -10.72
C ASN A 178 -17.79 -7.14 -10.56
N SER A 179 -19.08 -7.07 -10.23
CA SER A 179 -19.82 -5.82 -10.00
C SER A 179 -19.65 -5.24 -8.60
N SER A 180 -18.99 -5.96 -7.69
CA SER A 180 -18.76 -5.52 -6.30
C SER A 180 -17.38 -4.90 -6.13
N LEU A 181 -17.34 -3.83 -5.35
CA LEU A 181 -16.14 -3.27 -4.77
C LEU A 181 -16.21 -3.48 -3.25
N LEU A 182 -15.37 -4.38 -2.76
CA LEU A 182 -15.28 -4.72 -1.34
C LEU A 182 -14.22 -3.84 -0.67
N ILE A 183 -14.61 -3.14 0.39
CA ILE A 183 -13.76 -2.17 1.08
C ILE A 183 -13.59 -2.59 2.54
N GLY A 184 -12.34 -2.72 2.97
CA GLY A 184 -11.97 -3.07 4.34
C GLY A 184 -11.33 -1.90 5.11
N SER A 185 -11.33 -2.01 6.43
CA SER A 185 -10.77 -1.06 7.39
C SER A 185 -9.96 -1.82 8.45
N VAL A 186 -9.06 -1.13 9.15
CA VAL A 186 -8.34 -1.73 10.31
C VAL A 186 -9.27 -1.92 11.51
N PHE A 187 -10.14 -0.95 11.77
CA PHE A 187 -10.83 -0.82 13.07
C PHE A 187 -12.34 -1.00 12.98
N ASP A 188 -12.94 -0.85 11.81
CA ASP A 188 -14.37 -1.11 11.66
C ASP A 188 -14.68 -2.60 11.72
N ASN A 189 -15.85 -2.93 12.28
CA ASN A 189 -16.32 -4.29 12.49
C ASN A 189 -17.06 -4.89 11.27
N HIS A 190 -16.94 -4.26 10.09
CA HIS A 190 -17.66 -4.66 8.89
C HIS A 190 -16.83 -4.39 7.62
N ILE A 191 -17.25 -4.99 6.51
CA ILE A 191 -16.76 -4.72 5.16
C ILE A 191 -17.88 -4.01 4.41
N LEU A 192 -17.54 -2.95 3.69
CA LEU A 192 -18.48 -2.26 2.82
C LEU A 192 -18.46 -2.92 1.42
N ASP A 193 -19.62 -3.38 0.95
CA ASP A 193 -19.80 -3.92 -0.41
C ASP A 193 -20.57 -2.93 -1.27
N CYS A 194 -19.86 -2.25 -2.17
CA CYS A 194 -20.43 -1.29 -3.11
C CYS A 194 -20.74 -1.98 -4.43
N PHE A 195 -22.03 -2.12 -4.77
CA PHE A 195 -22.49 -2.76 -6.00
C PHE A 195 -22.74 -1.74 -7.12
N SER A 196 -22.10 -1.92 -8.28
CA SER A 196 -22.45 -1.19 -9.50
C SER A 196 -23.55 -1.95 -10.26
N LYS A 197 -24.73 -1.34 -10.44
CA LYS A 197 -25.80 -1.87 -11.30
C LYS A 197 -25.45 -1.76 -12.78
#